data_AF-A0A1H0QAC0-F1
#
_entry.id   AF-A0A1H0QAC0-F1
#
_cell.length_a   1.000
_cell.length_b   1.000
_cell.length_c   1.000
_cell.angle_alpha   90.00
_cell.angle_beta   90.00
_cell.angle_gamma   90.00
#
_symmetry.space_group_name_H-M   'P 1'
#
loop_
_entity.id
_entity.type
_entity.pdbx_description
1 polymer ?
#
loop_
_entity_poly.entity_id
_entity_poly.type
_entity_poly.pdbx_seq_one_letter_code
_entity_poly.pdbx_strand_id
1 'polypeptide(L)'
;MTVDGSVGVIAAPEAGASVLTGPAQAASDIGGLNITAACKAWLGNDWSAVTVNASDPYGWRCVKPGSSVAVSGKAAMDDVCRINHGAGAYAVLTYSSSYGWRCYR
;
A
#
# COMPACT_ATOMS: atom_id res chain seq x y z
N MET A 1 38.63 65.50 10.20
CA MET A 1 37.21 65.91 10.30
C MET A 1 36.58 65.70 8.93
N THR A 2 35.86 64.60 8.76
CA THR A 2 34.94 64.38 7.63
C THR A 2 33.77 63.61 8.21
N VAL A 3 32.58 64.14 7.96
CA VAL A 3 31.31 63.79 8.59
C VAL A 3 30.65 62.58 7.94
N ASP A 4 29.97 61.84 8.81
CA ASP A 4 28.72 61.07 8.68
C ASP A 4 28.15 60.85 7.27
N GLY A 5 28.07 59.58 6.89
CA GLY A 5 27.26 59.07 5.80
C GLY A 5 26.49 57.85 6.29
N SER A 6 25.32 58.09 6.86
CA SER A 6 24.35 57.09 7.28
C SER A 6 23.84 56.26 6.09
N VAL A 7 24.27 55.00 5.96
CA VAL A 7 23.58 53.98 5.14
C VAL A 7 22.90 53.01 6.10
N GLY A 8 21.59 53.18 6.25
CA GLY A 8 20.72 52.20 6.87
C GLY A 8 20.57 51.01 5.92
N VAL A 9 20.96 49.83 6.38
CA VAL A 9 20.54 48.57 5.76
C VAL A 9 19.70 47.81 6.79
N ILE A 10 18.40 47.93 6.56
CA ILE A 10 17.30 47.13 7.09
C ILE A 10 17.69 45.67 7.36
N ALA A 11 17.50 45.24 8.60
CA ALA A 11 17.56 43.86 9.03
C ALA A 11 16.57 43.02 8.19
N ALA A 12 17.10 42.02 7.48
CA ALA A 12 16.27 40.98 6.89
C ALA A 12 15.73 40.10 8.05
N PRO A 13 14.41 39.85 8.13
CA PRO A 13 13.94 38.77 8.98
C PRO A 13 14.46 37.48 8.36
N GLU A 14 15.29 36.78 9.12
CA GLU A 14 15.61 35.37 8.91
C GLU A 14 14.29 34.63 9.11
N ALA A 15 13.53 34.50 8.03
CA ALA A 15 12.37 33.64 7.99
C ALA A 15 12.89 32.22 8.17
N GLY A 16 12.87 31.77 9.43
CA GLY A 16 13.09 30.38 9.80
C GLY A 16 12.19 29.54 8.92
N ALA A 17 12.80 28.85 7.95
CA ALA A 17 12.14 27.86 7.15
C ALA A 17 11.74 26.73 8.10
N SER A 18 10.53 26.81 8.64
CA SER A 18 9.84 25.68 9.24
C SER A 18 9.77 24.61 8.18
N VAL A 19 10.73 23.68 8.21
CA VAL A 19 10.62 22.42 7.50
C VAL A 19 9.38 21.77 8.08
N LEU A 20 8.25 21.89 7.37
CA LEU A 20 7.08 21.07 7.61
C LEU A 20 7.53 19.64 7.26
N THR A 21 8.16 18.96 8.21
CA THR A 21 8.11 17.51 8.28
C THR A 21 6.65 17.18 8.50
N GLY A 22 5.88 17.16 7.41
CA GLY A 22 4.58 16.50 7.40
C GLY A 22 4.78 15.10 7.96
N PRO A 23 3.79 14.55 8.67
CA PRO A 23 3.91 13.20 9.21
C PRO A 23 4.35 12.31 8.05
N ALA A 24 5.50 11.65 8.19
CA ALA A 24 5.80 10.49 7.40
C ALA A 24 4.58 9.60 7.61
N GLN A 25 3.71 9.49 6.60
CA GLN A 25 2.57 8.60 6.66
C GLN A 25 3.18 7.21 6.64
N ALA A 26 3.58 6.75 7.82
CA ALA A 26 4.06 5.42 8.04
C ALA A 26 2.90 4.54 7.63
N ALA A 27 3.11 3.85 6.50
CA ALA A 27 2.30 2.76 6.02
C ALA A 27 1.71 2.03 7.23
N SER A 28 0.45 2.27 7.53
CA SER A 28 -0.19 1.67 8.69
C SER A 28 -0.68 0.30 8.27
N ASP A 29 -0.23 -0.73 8.97
CA ASP A 29 -0.75 -2.09 8.78
C ASP A 29 -2.25 -2.06 9.09
N ILE A 30 -3.06 -2.06 8.04
CA ILE A 30 -4.52 -2.08 8.11
C ILE A 30 -5.04 -3.52 8.17
N GLY A 31 -4.13 -4.49 8.08
CA GLY A 31 -4.35 -5.87 8.47
C GLY A 31 -4.19 -6.86 7.33
N GLY A 32 -4.87 -8.00 7.50
CA GLY A 32 -4.79 -9.14 6.61
C GLY A 32 -5.43 -8.89 5.25
N LEU A 33 -5.00 -9.73 4.32
CA LEU A 33 -5.47 -9.82 2.96
C LEU A 33 -6.54 -10.93 2.87
N ASN A 34 -7.76 -10.61 2.43
CA ASN A 34 -8.79 -11.61 2.13
C ASN A 34 -8.92 -11.82 0.61
N ILE A 35 -8.19 -12.81 0.09
CA ILE A 35 -8.15 -13.12 -1.34
C ILE A 35 -9.44 -13.81 -1.78
N THR A 36 -10.07 -14.60 -0.90
CA THR A 36 -11.35 -15.23 -1.20
C THR A 36 -12.42 -14.17 -1.49
N ALA A 37 -12.46 -13.08 -0.73
CA ALA A 37 -13.37 -11.97 -0.98
C ALA A 37 -13.12 -11.33 -2.36
N ALA A 38 -11.86 -11.11 -2.75
CA ALA A 38 -11.56 -10.58 -4.08
C ALA A 38 -11.85 -11.56 -5.22
N CYS A 39 -11.55 -12.86 -5.05
CA CYS A 39 -11.94 -13.88 -6.03
C CYS A 39 -13.46 -13.84 -6.26
N LYS A 40 -14.25 -13.70 -5.19
CA LYS A 40 -15.70 -13.56 -5.28
C LYS A 40 -16.14 -12.28 -5.97
N ALA A 41 -15.47 -11.16 -5.66
CA ALA A 41 -15.76 -9.87 -6.28
C ALA A 41 -15.45 -9.85 -7.79
N TRP A 42 -14.40 -10.53 -8.24
CA TRP A 42 -14.00 -10.53 -9.66
C TRP A 42 -14.71 -11.57 -10.51
N LEU A 43 -14.90 -12.77 -9.98
CA LEU A 43 -15.31 -13.93 -10.77
C LEU A 43 -16.70 -14.46 -10.37
N GLY A 44 -17.26 -14.00 -9.25
CA GLY A 44 -18.56 -14.38 -8.72
C GLY A 44 -18.50 -15.19 -7.43
N ASN A 45 -19.64 -15.33 -6.74
CA ASN A 45 -19.68 -15.83 -5.37
C ASN A 45 -19.28 -17.31 -5.20
N ASP A 46 -19.26 -18.08 -6.29
CA ASP A 46 -18.82 -19.48 -6.31
C ASP A 46 -17.31 -19.63 -6.20
N TRP A 47 -16.52 -18.57 -6.35
CA TRP A 47 -15.06 -18.68 -6.37
C TRP A 47 -14.46 -18.62 -4.95
N SER A 48 -13.35 -19.33 -4.76
CA SER A 48 -12.57 -19.34 -3.52
C SER A 48 -11.08 -19.18 -3.80
N ALA A 49 -10.31 -18.70 -2.83
CA ALA A 49 -8.87 -18.59 -2.96
C ALA A 49 -8.17 -19.84 -2.42
N VAL A 50 -7.17 -20.32 -3.17
CA VAL A 50 -6.25 -21.37 -2.75
C VAL A 50 -4.83 -20.98 -3.09
N THR A 51 -3.87 -21.42 -2.29
CA THR A 51 -2.46 -21.33 -2.67
C THR A 51 -2.03 -22.63 -3.36
N VAL A 52 -1.44 -22.52 -4.54
CA VAL A 52 -0.84 -23.65 -5.27
C VAL A 52 0.48 -24.07 -4.62
N ASN A 53 1.18 -23.12 -4.02
CA ASN A 53 2.42 -23.37 -3.29
C ASN A 53 2.53 -22.34 -2.16
N ALA A 54 2.43 -22.78 -0.91
CA ALA A 54 2.48 -21.92 0.27
C ALA A 54 3.83 -21.17 0.41
N SER A 55 4.90 -21.67 -0.22
CA SER A 55 6.22 -21.01 -0.25
C SER A 55 6.32 -19.95 -1.34
N ASP A 56 5.40 -19.96 -2.32
CA ASP A 56 5.37 -18.96 -3.38
C ASP A 56 4.47 -17.79 -2.95
N PRO A 57 5.01 -16.57 -2.76
CA PRO A 57 4.19 -15.42 -2.39
C PRO A 57 3.13 -15.10 -3.45
N TYR A 58 3.36 -15.41 -4.72
CA TYR A 58 2.44 -15.20 -5.84
C TYR A 58 1.65 -16.47 -6.19
N GLY A 59 1.71 -17.51 -5.35
CA GLY A 59 1.08 -18.82 -5.55
C GLY A 59 -0.43 -18.84 -5.40
N TRP A 60 -1.05 -17.70 -5.06
CA TRP A 60 -2.49 -17.60 -4.93
C TRP A 60 -3.22 -17.72 -6.27
N ARG A 61 -4.32 -18.47 -6.23
CA ARG A 61 -5.21 -18.71 -7.35
C ARG A 61 -6.66 -18.66 -6.89
N CYS A 62 -7.53 -18.20 -7.77
CA CYS A 62 -8.96 -18.36 -7.59
C CYS A 62 -9.39 -19.68 -8.21
N VAL A 63 -10.05 -20.54 -7.44
CA VAL A 63 -10.61 -21.82 -7.89
C VAL A 63 -12.11 -21.83 -7.68
N LYS A 64 -12.82 -22.52 -8.57
CA LYS A 64 -14.24 -22.81 -8.38
C LYS A 64 -14.38 -24.22 -7.76
N PRO A 65 -15.18 -24.42 -6.70
CA PRO A 65 -15.39 -25.73 -6.11
C PRO A 65 -15.96 -26.68 -7.16
N GLY A 66 -15.36 -27.87 -7.26
CA GLY A 66 -15.70 -28.87 -8.28
C GLY A 66 -15.10 -28.61 -9.67
N SER A 67 -14.26 -27.59 -9.85
CA SER A 67 -13.50 -27.37 -11.09
C SER A 67 -12.00 -27.50 -10.88
N SER A 68 -11.32 -28.10 -11.84
CA SER A 68 -9.84 -28.15 -11.94
C SER A 68 -9.25 -26.81 -12.42
N VAL A 69 -10.09 -25.84 -12.75
CA VAL A 69 -9.69 -24.55 -13.32
C VAL A 69 -9.30 -23.61 -12.18
N ALA A 70 -8.00 -23.48 -11.97
CA ALA A 70 -7.41 -22.41 -11.18
C ALA A 70 -7.13 -21.22 -12.10
N VAL A 71 -7.88 -20.14 -11.95
CA VAL A 71 -7.52 -18.89 -12.63
C VAL A 71 -6.38 -18.28 -11.84
N SER A 72 -5.25 -18.16 -12.53
CA SER A 72 -4.15 -17.29 -12.11
C SER A 72 -4.59 -15.86 -12.31
N GLY A 73 -5.53 -15.41 -11.48
CA GLY A 73 -5.74 -14.00 -11.31
C GLY A 73 -4.40 -13.47 -10.84
N LYS A 74 -3.69 -12.74 -11.70
CA LYS A 74 -2.80 -11.67 -11.27
C LYS A 74 -3.66 -10.59 -10.63
N ALA A 75 -4.37 -11.00 -9.60
CA ALA A 75 -4.81 -10.22 -8.49
C ALA A 75 -3.54 -9.53 -8.02
N ALA A 76 -3.24 -8.35 -8.57
CA ALA A 76 -2.26 -7.51 -7.95
C ALA A 76 -2.73 -7.41 -6.49
N MET A 77 -1.88 -7.81 -5.56
CA MET A 77 -2.30 -7.92 -4.17
C MET A 77 -2.82 -6.55 -3.69
N ASP A 78 -2.36 -5.47 -4.31
CA ASP A 78 -2.88 -4.11 -4.21
C ASP A 78 -4.37 -3.99 -4.56
N ASP A 79 -4.86 -4.59 -5.66
CA ASP A 79 -6.30 -4.63 -5.95
C ASP A 79 -7.06 -5.38 -4.86
N VAL A 80 -6.51 -6.48 -4.34
CA VAL A 80 -7.16 -7.21 -3.25
C VAL A 80 -7.22 -6.35 -1.98
N CYS A 81 -6.17 -5.62 -1.65
CA CYS A 81 -6.16 -4.68 -0.53
C CYS A 81 -7.18 -3.55 -0.75
N ARG A 82 -7.29 -3.03 -1.98
CA ARG A 82 -8.31 -2.01 -2.32
C ARG A 82 -9.74 -2.53 -2.19
N ILE A 83 -9.99 -3.79 -2.55
CA ILE A 83 -11.30 -4.42 -2.39
C ILE A 83 -11.64 -4.63 -0.91
N ASN A 84 -10.67 -5.02 -0.09
CA ASN A 84 -10.91 -5.31 1.32
C ASN A 84 -11.00 -4.07 2.20
N HIS A 85 -10.19 -3.04 1.92
CA HIS A 85 -9.98 -1.90 2.80
C HIS A 85 -10.30 -0.54 2.16
N GLY A 86 -10.63 -0.51 0.86
CA GLY A 86 -10.99 0.70 0.14
C GLY A 86 -9.83 1.38 -0.60
N ALA A 87 -10.13 2.53 -1.21
CA ALA A 87 -9.17 3.28 -2.02
C ALA A 87 -7.97 3.75 -1.18
N GLY A 88 -6.76 3.58 -1.74
CA GLY A 88 -5.49 3.94 -1.09
C GLY A 88 -4.82 2.80 -0.33
N ALA A 89 -5.48 1.66 -0.15
CA ALA A 89 -4.84 0.46 0.37
C ALA A 89 -3.92 -0.18 -0.69
N TYR A 90 -2.76 -0.65 -0.27
CA TYR A 90 -1.78 -1.35 -1.12
C TYR A 90 -1.21 -2.56 -0.39
N ALA A 91 -0.64 -3.50 -1.14
CA ALA A 91 -0.13 -4.74 -0.58
C ALA A 91 1.39 -4.73 -0.49
N VAL A 92 1.90 -5.16 0.66
CA VAL A 92 3.33 -5.32 0.89
C VAL A 92 3.59 -6.75 1.33
N LEU A 93 4.60 -7.37 0.72
CA LEU A 93 5.09 -8.68 1.11
C LEU A 93 6.02 -8.52 2.30
N THR A 94 5.58 -8.97 3.48
CA THR A 94 6.33 -8.88 4.73
C THR A 94 7.26 -10.08 4.96
N TYR A 95 6.96 -11.23 4.37
CA TYR A 95 7.81 -12.42 4.36
C TYR A 95 7.54 -13.28 3.12
N SER A 96 8.53 -14.06 2.66
CA SER A 96 8.51 -14.81 1.40
C SER A 96 7.62 -16.06 1.43
N SER A 97 6.32 -15.89 1.65
CA SER A 97 5.31 -16.95 1.64
C SER A 97 4.01 -16.40 1.08
N SER A 98 3.12 -17.28 0.61
CA SER A 98 1.77 -16.90 0.18
C SER A 98 1.03 -16.08 1.26
N TYR A 99 1.26 -16.36 2.54
CA TYR A 99 0.59 -15.63 3.63
C TYR A 99 1.29 -14.34 4.05
N GLY A 100 2.43 -14.01 3.43
CA GLY A 100 3.25 -12.86 3.78
C GLY A 100 2.70 -11.50 3.38
N TRP A 101 1.62 -11.48 2.60
CA TRP A 101 1.01 -10.24 2.16
C TRP A 101 0.21 -9.57 3.25
N ARG A 102 0.52 -8.31 3.50
CA ARG A 102 -0.23 -7.45 4.40
C ARG A 102 -0.66 -6.19 3.69
N CYS A 103 -1.82 -5.68 4.07
CA CYS A 103 -2.35 -4.45 3.50
C CYS A 103 -1.89 -3.26 4.33
N TYR A 104 -1.48 -2.20 3.64
CA TYR A 104 -1.03 -0.95 4.23
C TYR A 104 -1.79 0.24 3.63
N ARG A 105 -1.82 1.36 4.34
CA ARG A 105 -2.24 2.67 3.81
C ARG A 105 -1.39 3.79 4.36
#